data_AF-A0A3R7IZQ8-F1
#
_entry.id   AF-A0A3R7IZQ8-F1
#
_cell.length_a   1.000
_cell.length_b   1.000
_cell.length_c   1.000
_cell.angle_alpha   90.00
_cell.angle_beta   90.00
_cell.angle_gamma   90.00
#
_symmetry.space_group_name_H-M   'P 1'
#
loop_
_entity.id
_entity.type
_entity.pdbx_description
1 polymer ?
#
loop_
_entity_poly.entity_id
_entity_poly.type
_entity_poly.pdbx_seq_one_letter_code
_entity_poly.pdbx_strand_id
1 'polypeptide(L)'
;MPEFTGPRLVFPLEEVLAAAEYTAAVHEPDHGRTTAQPGLWWIKYTGSSSGTYLKSNAPIARDTTVVYAHGYGPGTDTHSLLGAGRTWRETIPLHQPLPQPRFEGSSFLTVLREAAARGEGLLVLQLAGDHTEYRLTTVP
;
A
#
# COMPACT_ATOMS: atom_id res chain seq x y z
N MET A 1 -22.42 -1.74 5.75
CA MET A 1 -20.95 -1.77 5.89
C MET A 1 -20.43 -2.85 4.97
N PRO A 2 -19.39 -2.60 4.18
CA PRO A 2 -18.81 -3.63 3.33
C PRO A 2 -18.23 -4.76 4.16
N GLU A 3 -18.41 -5.98 3.67
CA GLU A 3 -17.82 -7.18 4.25
C GLU A 3 -16.39 -7.33 3.74
N PHE A 4 -15.42 -7.31 4.67
CA PHE A 4 -14.00 -7.43 4.37
C PHE A 4 -13.56 -8.89 4.33
N THR A 5 -14.15 -9.64 3.40
CA THR A 5 -13.94 -11.09 3.19
C THR A 5 -13.00 -11.41 2.03
N GLY A 6 -12.45 -10.37 1.38
CA GLY A 6 -11.54 -10.51 0.25
C GLY A 6 -10.15 -11.01 0.65
N PRO A 7 -9.16 -10.88 -0.23
CA PRO A 7 -7.80 -11.29 0.07
C PRO A 7 -7.10 -10.38 1.09
N ARG A 8 -6.13 -10.99 1.78
CA ARG A 8 -5.29 -10.34 2.79
C ARG A 8 -3.87 -10.22 2.28
N LEU A 9 -3.38 -9.00 2.15
CA LEU A 9 -2.00 -8.69 1.79
C LEU A 9 -1.23 -8.30 3.05
N VAL A 10 -0.05 -8.87 3.24
CA VAL A 10 0.79 -8.63 4.42
C VAL A 10 2.10 -8.03 3.95
N PHE A 11 2.51 -6.91 4.54
CA PHE A 11 3.72 -6.18 4.21
C PHE A 11 4.59 -6.00 5.47
N PRO A 12 5.92 -6.04 5.33
CA PRO A 12 6.83 -5.66 6.40
C PRO A 12 6.66 -4.18 6.75
N LEU A 13 6.29 -3.88 7.99
CA LEU A 13 5.90 -2.53 8.40
C LEU A 13 7.06 -1.53 8.29
N GLU A 14 8.27 -1.96 8.66
CA GLU A 14 9.47 -1.13 8.59
C GLU A 14 9.78 -0.68 7.16
N GLU A 15 9.69 -1.59 6.18
CA GLU A 15 9.93 -1.27 4.78
C GLU A 15 8.85 -0.34 4.23
N VAL A 16 7.58 -0.55 4.61
CA VAL A 16 6.48 0.35 4.22
C VAL A 16 6.67 1.73 4.82
N LEU A 17 7.07 1.82 6.10
CA LEU A 17 7.37 3.10 6.74
C LEU A 17 8.54 3.79 6.06
N ALA A 18 9.64 3.09 5.76
CA ALA A 18 10.78 3.66 5.06
C ALA A 18 10.39 4.21 3.67
N ALA A 19 9.59 3.46 2.90
CA ALA A 19 9.06 3.92 1.63
C ALA A 19 8.15 5.14 1.80
N ALA A 20 7.28 5.17 2.81
CA ALA A 20 6.39 6.28 3.09
C ALA A 20 7.15 7.55 3.49
N GLU A 21 8.14 7.45 4.39
CA GLU A 21 8.98 8.57 4.80
C GLU A 21 9.76 9.17 3.62
N TYR A 22 10.34 8.31 2.78
CA TYR A 22 11.03 8.75 1.57
C TYR A 22 10.08 9.50 0.62
N THR A 23 8.89 8.96 0.41
CA THR A 23 7.85 9.55 -0.44
C THR A 23 7.33 10.89 0.10
N ALA A 24 7.18 11.00 1.43
CA ALA A 24 6.77 12.24 2.07
C ALA A 24 7.79 13.36 1.84
N ALA A 25 9.09 13.03 1.81
CA ALA A 25 10.17 13.96 1.53
C ALA A 25 10.31 14.30 0.04
N VAL A 26 10.12 13.32 -0.85
CA VAL A 26 10.31 13.46 -2.31
C VAL A 26 9.22 12.70 -3.05
N HIS A 27 8.44 13.40 -3.87
CA HIS A 27 7.35 12.83 -4.65
C HIS A 27 7.17 13.55 -5.99
N GLU A 28 6.65 12.83 -6.98
CA GLU A 28 6.28 13.36 -8.29
C GLU A 28 4.77 13.17 -8.53
N PRO A 29 4.17 13.88 -9.51
CA PRO A 29 2.80 13.62 -9.91
C PRO A 29 2.60 12.16 -10.32
N ASP A 30 1.49 11.59 -9.87
CA ASP A 30 1.09 10.26 -10.30
C ASP A 30 0.79 10.22 -11.81
N HIS A 31 0.84 9.03 -12.41
CA HIS A 31 0.50 8.84 -13.82
C HIS A 31 -0.95 9.28 -14.05
N GLY A 32 -1.13 10.32 -14.87
CA GLY A 32 -2.44 10.93 -15.14
C GLY A 32 -2.87 12.01 -14.15
N ARG A 33 -2.04 12.37 -13.16
CA ARG A 33 -2.26 13.55 -12.30
C ARG A 33 -1.30 14.67 -12.68
N THR A 34 -1.79 15.90 -12.58
CA THR A 34 -0.99 17.12 -12.80
C THR A 34 -0.37 17.65 -11.50
N THR A 35 -0.96 17.31 -10.36
CA THR A 35 -0.50 17.75 -9.04
C THR A 35 0.19 16.61 -8.32
N ALA A 36 1.39 16.88 -7.81
CA ALA A 36 2.12 15.96 -6.95
C ALA A 36 1.48 15.92 -5.56
N GLN A 37 1.19 14.71 -5.07
CA GLN A 37 0.78 14.47 -3.69
C GLN A 37 1.50 13.22 -3.19
N PRO A 38 2.09 13.23 -1.98
CA PRO A 38 2.83 12.07 -1.49
C PRO A 38 1.87 10.91 -1.21
N GLY A 39 2.17 9.76 -1.79
CA GLY A 39 1.33 8.58 -1.67
C GLY A 39 2.07 7.29 -2.01
N LEU A 40 1.67 6.19 -1.35
CA LEU A 40 2.05 4.86 -1.79
C LEU A 40 0.98 4.32 -2.74
N TRP A 41 1.40 3.90 -3.92
CA TRP A 41 0.57 3.23 -4.89
C TRP A 41 0.48 1.76 -4.55
N TRP A 42 -0.75 1.29 -4.38
CA TRP A 42 -0.98 -0.13 -4.48
C TRP A 42 -0.97 -0.52 -5.96
N ILE A 43 -0.07 -1.44 -6.34
CA ILE A 43 0.03 -1.92 -7.71
C ILE A 43 -0.09 -3.45 -7.70
N LYS A 44 -1.10 -3.92 -8.44
CA LYS A 44 -1.16 -5.29 -8.96
C LYS A 44 -0.60 -5.30 -10.37
N TYR A 45 0.55 -5.94 -10.56
CA TYR A 45 1.11 -6.13 -11.90
C TYR A 45 0.89 -7.57 -12.36
N THR A 46 0.36 -7.72 -13.58
CA THR A 46 0.19 -9.00 -14.27
C THR A 46 1.05 -8.97 -15.54
N GLY A 47 2.00 -9.90 -15.65
CA GLY A 47 3.02 -9.93 -16.70
C GLY A 47 4.23 -10.78 -16.29
N SER A 48 5.32 -10.75 -17.04
CA SER A 48 6.56 -11.49 -16.76
C SER A 48 7.24 -11.13 -15.42
N SER A 49 6.80 -10.04 -14.79
CA SER A 49 7.26 -9.56 -13.48
C SER A 49 6.07 -9.44 -12.51
N SER A 50 5.12 -10.37 -12.56
CA SER A 50 3.91 -10.34 -11.75
C SER A 50 4.20 -10.26 -10.26
N GLY A 51 3.41 -9.46 -9.54
CA GLY A 51 3.56 -9.23 -8.10
C GLY A 51 2.55 -8.22 -7.58
N THR A 52 2.38 -8.20 -6.25
CA THR A 52 1.53 -7.25 -5.54
C THR A 52 2.37 -6.46 -4.55
N TYR A 53 2.42 -5.14 -4.72
CA TYR A 53 3.34 -4.30 -3.97
C TYR A 53 2.77 -2.91 -3.69
N LEU A 54 3.33 -2.26 -2.66
CA LEU A 54 3.22 -0.83 -2.45
C LEU A 54 4.41 -0.15 -3.13
N LYS A 55 4.15 0.87 -3.93
CA LYS A 55 5.18 1.63 -4.64
C LYS A 55 5.10 3.11 -4.31
N SER A 56 6.22 3.69 -3.91
CA SER A 56 6.40 5.13 -3.78
C SER A 56 6.21 5.85 -5.11
N ASN A 57 5.58 7.03 -5.07
CA ASN A 57 5.57 7.98 -6.19
C ASN A 57 6.75 8.94 -6.21
N ALA A 58 7.81 8.65 -5.44
CA ALA A 58 9.08 9.32 -5.56
C ALA A 58 9.74 9.02 -6.92
N PRO A 59 10.61 9.91 -7.42
CA PRO A 59 11.45 9.63 -8.57
C PRO A 59 12.20 8.31 -8.34
N ILE A 60 12.25 7.45 -9.36
CA ILE A 60 12.88 6.12 -9.29
C ILE A 60 14.40 6.30 -9.19
N ALA A 61 14.90 6.56 -7.99
CA ALA A 61 16.31 6.73 -7.69
C ALA A 61 16.85 5.69 -6.68
N ARG A 62 15.97 4.90 -6.04
CA ARG A 62 16.34 3.91 -5.01
C ARG A 62 15.45 2.66 -5.00
N ASP A 63 16.04 1.53 -4.59
CA ASP A 63 15.35 0.25 -4.32
C ASP A 63 14.33 0.33 -3.18
N THR A 64 14.37 1.38 -2.35
CA THR A 64 13.43 1.64 -1.23
C THR A 64 12.05 2.14 -1.67
N THR A 65 11.74 2.06 -2.96
CA THR A 65 10.49 2.59 -3.54
C THR A 65 9.45 1.52 -3.80
N VAL A 66 9.77 0.23 -3.63
CA VAL A 66 8.84 -0.89 -3.86
C VAL A 66 8.90 -1.86 -2.69
N VAL A 67 7.74 -2.14 -2.09
CA VAL A 67 7.59 -3.10 -0.98
C VAL A 67 6.59 -4.17 -1.39
N TYR A 68 7.07 -5.40 -1.55
CA TYR A 68 6.21 -6.52 -1.94
C TYR A 68 5.40 -7.05 -0.76
N ALA A 69 4.17 -7.48 -1.03
CA ALA A 69 3.45 -8.28 -0.06
C ALA A 69 4.13 -9.65 0.10
N HIS A 70 4.14 -10.19 1.31
CA HIS A 70 4.67 -11.51 1.62
C HIS A 70 4.06 -12.57 0.70
N GLY A 71 4.92 -13.34 0.02
CA GLY A 71 4.51 -14.37 -0.93
C GLY A 71 4.03 -13.86 -2.29
N TYR A 72 4.06 -12.54 -2.54
CA TYR A 72 3.62 -11.91 -3.79
C TYR A 72 4.70 -11.07 -4.48
N GLY A 73 5.95 -11.51 -4.35
CA GLY A 73 7.12 -10.96 -5.05
C GLY A 73 7.12 -11.22 -6.57
N PRO A 74 8.20 -10.84 -7.27
CA PRO A 74 8.32 -11.07 -8.71
C PRO A 74 8.10 -12.55 -9.11
N GLY A 75 7.29 -12.77 -10.15
CA GLY A 75 7.02 -14.10 -10.71
C GLY A 75 5.89 -14.86 -9.99
N THR A 76 5.20 -14.22 -9.05
CA THR A 76 4.07 -14.83 -8.34
C THR A 76 2.76 -14.64 -9.10
N ASP A 77 1.87 -15.64 -9.08
CA ASP A 77 0.56 -15.54 -9.73
C ASP A 77 -0.43 -14.74 -8.88
N THR A 78 -0.59 -13.46 -9.22
CA THR A 78 -1.54 -12.55 -8.55
C THR A 78 -2.98 -12.71 -9.03
N HIS A 79 -3.25 -13.53 -10.05
CA HIS A 79 -4.61 -13.78 -10.54
C HIS A 79 -5.45 -14.58 -9.55
N SER A 80 -4.84 -15.56 -8.88
CA SER A 80 -5.49 -16.40 -7.88
C SER A 80 -6.03 -15.62 -6.68
N LEU A 81 -5.37 -14.50 -6.33
CA LEU A 81 -5.72 -13.68 -5.18
C LEU A 81 -6.67 -12.53 -5.54
N LEU A 82 -6.45 -11.89 -6.69
CA LEU A 82 -7.08 -10.60 -7.03
C LEU A 82 -7.89 -10.65 -8.33
N GLY A 83 -8.23 -11.84 -8.83
CA GLY A 83 -8.96 -12.07 -10.07
C GLY A 83 -8.16 -11.77 -11.36
N ALA A 84 -8.79 -11.90 -12.52
CA ALA A 84 -8.20 -11.47 -13.80
C ALA A 84 -8.49 -9.98 -14.08
N GLY A 85 -7.53 -9.26 -14.70
CA GLY A 85 -7.68 -7.83 -15.07
C GLY A 85 -6.52 -6.94 -14.61
N ARG A 86 -6.28 -5.84 -15.34
CA ARG A 86 -5.19 -4.88 -15.09
C ARG A 86 -5.54 -3.91 -13.95
N THR A 87 -4.59 -3.78 -13.02
CA THR A 87 -4.20 -2.60 -12.21
C THR A 87 -5.33 -1.82 -11.53
N TRP A 88 -5.75 -2.30 -10.36
CA TRP A 88 -6.15 -1.40 -9.28
C TRP A 88 -4.95 -0.51 -8.98
N ARG A 89 -5.03 0.76 -9.39
CA ARG A 89 -4.08 1.80 -9.02
C ARG A 89 -4.81 2.69 -8.04
N GLU A 90 -4.75 2.32 -6.77
CA GLU A 90 -5.20 3.19 -5.71
C GLU A 90 -3.98 3.84 -5.06
N THR A 91 -4.02 5.16 -4.94
CA THR A 91 -3.01 5.93 -4.22
C THR A 91 -3.49 6.06 -2.78
N ILE A 92 -2.73 5.54 -1.82
CA ILE A 92 -2.95 5.78 -0.39
C ILE A 92 -2.25 7.10 -0.04
N PRO A 93 -2.99 8.20 0.18
CA PRO A 93 -2.38 9.50 0.49
C PRO A 93 -1.70 9.46 1.86
N LEU A 94 -0.47 9.99 1.95
CA LEU A 94 0.31 9.91 3.19
C LEU A 94 -0.16 10.86 4.29
N HIS A 95 -0.65 12.04 3.90
CA HIS A 95 -0.98 13.13 4.83
C HIS A 95 -2.48 13.39 4.98
N GLN A 96 -3.31 12.76 4.14
CA GLN A 96 -4.76 12.90 4.30
C GLN A 96 -5.26 11.96 5.39
N PRO A 97 -6.31 12.35 6.15
CA PRO A 97 -6.95 11.45 7.08
C PRO A 97 -7.41 10.17 6.39
N LEU A 98 -7.13 9.03 7.02
CA LEU A 98 -7.66 7.75 6.54
C LEU A 98 -9.18 7.74 6.70
N PRO A 99 -9.93 7.20 5.71
CA PRO A 99 -11.39 7.14 5.77
C PRO A 99 -11.92 6.10 6.79
N GLN A 100 -11.02 5.37 7.46
CA GLN A 100 -11.38 4.26 8.35
C GLN A 100 -11.60 4.77 9.79
N PRO A 101 -12.77 4.53 10.43
CA PRO A 101 -13.10 5.05 11.76
C PRO A 101 -12.09 4.71 12.86
N ARG A 102 -11.40 3.57 12.74
CA ARG A 102 -10.35 3.15 13.70
C ARG A 102 -9.12 4.05 13.73
N PHE A 103 -8.94 4.91 12.71
CA PHE A 103 -7.83 5.84 12.57
C PHE A 103 -8.37 7.28 12.47
N GLU A 104 -9.48 7.57 13.16
CA GLU A 104 -10.18 8.84 13.05
C GLU A 104 -9.24 10.05 13.11
N GLY A 105 -9.21 10.83 12.03
CA GLY A 105 -8.35 12.01 11.88
C GLY A 105 -6.85 11.74 11.64
N SER A 106 -6.39 10.49 11.72
CA SER A 106 -4.99 10.12 11.55
C SER A 106 -4.63 9.91 10.09
N SER A 107 -3.47 10.41 9.69
CA SER A 107 -2.91 10.17 8.36
C SER A 107 -2.28 8.78 8.26
N PHE A 108 -2.11 8.25 7.04
CA PHE A 108 -1.46 6.95 6.85
C PHE A 108 -0.02 6.95 7.40
N LEU A 109 0.73 8.04 7.20
CA LEU A 109 2.09 8.16 7.73
C LEU A 109 2.11 8.18 9.27
N THR A 110 1.15 8.85 9.91
CA THR A 110 1.00 8.83 11.37
C THR A 110 0.77 7.42 11.88
N VAL A 111 -0.14 6.68 11.25
CA VAL A 111 -0.44 5.28 11.64
C VAL A 111 0.79 4.39 11.56
N LEU A 112 1.59 4.51 10.48
CA LEU A 112 2.82 3.73 10.33
C LEU A 112 3.85 4.05 11.42
N ARG A 113 4.06 5.34 11.72
CA ARG A 113 4.98 5.79 12.77
C ARG A 113 4.57 5.28 14.15
N GLU A 114 3.29 5.39 14.48
CA GLU A 114 2.79 4.94 15.78
C GLU A 114 2.85 3.42 15.93
N ALA A 115 2.53 2.67 14.88
CA ALA A 115 2.65 1.22 14.88
C ALA A 115 4.10 0.77 15.05
N ALA A 116 5.05 1.40 14.35
CA ALA A 116 6.48 1.15 14.55
C ALA A 116 6.91 1.49 16.00
N ALA A 117 6.44 2.60 16.55
CA ALA A 117 6.73 2.98 17.94
C ALA A 117 6.14 2.00 18.98
N ARG A 118 5.05 1.30 18.65
CA ARG A 118 4.48 0.21 19.45
C ARG A 118 5.20 -1.13 19.25
N GLY A 119 6.16 -1.22 18.34
CA GLY A 119 6.90 -2.45 18.04
C GLY A 119 6.16 -3.42 17.12
N GLU A 120 5.19 -2.94 16.34
CA GLU A 120 4.46 -3.76 15.38
C GLU A 120 5.31 -4.05 14.13
N GLY A 121 5.36 -5.32 13.70
CA GLY A 121 6.22 -5.75 12.58
C GLY A 121 5.53 -5.77 11.22
N LEU A 122 4.19 -5.81 11.18
CA LEU A 122 3.44 -6.06 9.93
C LEU A 122 2.34 -5.04 9.69
N LEU A 123 2.24 -4.59 8.44
CA LEU A 123 1.07 -3.91 7.90
C LEU A 123 0.24 -4.92 7.12
N VAL A 124 -1.06 -4.94 7.36
CA VAL A 124 -2.00 -5.82 6.68
C VAL A 124 -3.05 -4.97 5.98
N LEU A 125 -3.24 -5.24 4.69
CA LEU A 125 -4.29 -4.66 3.87
C LEU A 125 -5.28 -5.76 3.52
N GLN A 126 -6.50 -5.64 4.04
CA GLN A 126 -7.61 -6.56 3.83
C GLN A 126 -8.60 -5.95 2.86
N LEU A 127 -8.83 -6.57 1.71
CA LEU A 127 -9.78 -6.07 0.72
C LEU A 127 -11.23 -6.46 1.06
N ALA A 128 -12.18 -5.63 0.65
CA ALA A 128 -13.58 -6.00 0.49
C ALA A 128 -13.72 -7.06 -0.62
N GLY A 129 -14.81 -7.84 -0.61
CA GLY A 129 -15.00 -8.93 -1.59
C GLY A 129 -15.08 -8.48 -3.06
N ASP A 130 -15.44 -7.22 -3.31
CA ASP A 130 -15.45 -6.59 -4.63
C ASP A 130 -14.13 -5.87 -4.98
N HIS A 131 -13.18 -5.88 -4.05
CA HIS A 131 -11.88 -5.20 -4.11
C HIS A 131 -11.95 -3.67 -4.20
N THR A 132 -13.12 -3.05 -3.95
CA THR A 132 -13.32 -1.59 -4.07
C THR A 132 -12.91 -0.81 -2.83
N GLU A 133 -12.86 -1.49 -1.70
CA GLU A 133 -12.47 -0.93 -0.43
C GLU A 133 -11.41 -1.80 0.24
N TYR A 134 -10.65 -1.20 1.14
CA TYR A 134 -9.68 -1.90 1.96
C TYR A 134 -9.75 -1.47 3.42
N ARG A 135 -9.35 -2.39 4.29
CA ARG A 135 -9.15 -2.17 5.71
C ARG A 135 -7.67 -2.35 6.02
N LEU A 136 -7.10 -1.38 6.73
CA LEU A 136 -5.73 -1.45 7.22
C LEU A 136 -5.74 -1.96 8.66
N THR A 137 -4.85 -2.88 8.97
CA THR A 137 -4.54 -3.33 10.33
C THR A 137 -3.03 -3.43 10.45
N THR A 138 -2.47 -2.98 11.57
CA THR A 138 -1.08 -3.26 11.95
C THR A 138 -1.10 -4.36 13.02
N VAL A 139 -0.10 -5.24 13.03
CA VAL A 139 0.02 -6.34 14.00
C VAL A 139 1.48 -6.54 14.41
N PRO A 140 1.74 -7.11 15.62
CA PRO A 140 3.08 -7.55 16.03
C PRO A 140 3.78 -8.39 14.96
#